data_AF-A0A0H5Q3N5-F1
#
_entry.id   AF-A0A0H5Q3N5-F1
#
_cell.length_a   1.000
_cell.length_b   1.000
_cell.length_c   1.000
_cell.angle_alpha   90.00
_cell.angle_beta   90.00
_cell.angle_gamma   90.00
#
_symmetry.space_group_name_H-M   'P 1'
#
loop_
_entity.id
_entity.type
_entity.pdbx_description
1 polymer ?
#
loop_
_entity_poly.entity_id
_entity_poly.type
_entity_poly.pdbx_seq_one_letter_code
_entity_poly.pdbx_strand_id
1 'polypeptide(L)'
;MARESRKKWDGKWRGFMDIPLTADLKTACMEWDADGDGIGELVGNFVAGGYKISFTWNEKTQSVIVSATGQEGAGDNAGYTLSAHAKNAEIATHVLAFKHIVLCEGNWNLNGKYQDREDFG
;
A
#
# COMPACT_ATOMS: atom_id res chain seq x y z
N MET A 1 18.93 -21.90 9.00
CA MET A 1 17.94 -20.88 9.37
C MET A 1 16.58 -21.54 9.52
N ALA A 2 15.99 -21.52 10.71
CA ALA A 2 14.65 -22.07 10.94
C ALA A 2 13.62 -21.18 10.24
N ARG A 3 12.78 -21.78 9.40
CA ARG A 3 11.68 -21.10 8.72
C ARG A 3 10.59 -20.88 9.77
N GLU A 4 10.48 -19.67 10.31
CA GLU A 4 9.36 -19.32 11.19
C GLU A 4 8.04 -19.70 10.51
N SER A 5 7.14 -20.34 11.26
CA SER A 5 5.86 -20.81 10.75
C SER A 5 4.98 -19.61 10.42
N ARG A 6 4.96 -19.19 9.16
CA ARG A 6 4.03 -18.14 8.72
C ARG A 6 2.60 -18.60 9.00
N LYS A 7 1.80 -17.72 9.61
CA LYS A 7 0.39 -17.96 9.88
C LYS A 7 -0.34 -18.25 8.57
N LYS A 8 -0.90 -19.46 8.43
CA LYS A 8 -1.63 -19.89 7.23
C LYS A 8 -2.86 -18.98 7.05
N TRP A 9 -2.99 -18.36 5.87
CA TRP A 9 -4.18 -17.59 5.49
C TRP A 9 -5.38 -18.52 5.42
N ASP A 10 -6.50 -18.08 5.98
CA ASP A 10 -7.77 -18.81 6.00
C ASP A 10 -8.65 -18.49 4.78
N GLY A 11 -8.10 -17.78 3.78
CA GLY A 11 -8.81 -17.37 2.56
C GLY A 11 -9.82 -16.24 2.78
N LYS A 12 -9.92 -15.69 4.00
CA LYS A 12 -10.90 -14.65 4.30
C LYS A 12 -10.36 -13.28 3.90
N TRP A 13 -11.22 -12.51 3.24
CA TRP A 13 -11.02 -11.09 3.05
C TRP A 13 -11.20 -10.37 4.40
N ARG A 14 -10.30 -9.45 4.70
CA ARG A 14 -10.21 -8.75 5.99
C ARG A 14 -10.59 -7.27 5.89
N GLY A 15 -10.69 -6.72 4.69
CA GLY A 15 -11.19 -5.37 4.47
C GLY A 15 -10.20 -4.45 3.77
N PHE A 16 -10.56 -3.17 3.73
CA PHE A 16 -9.69 -2.10 3.27
C PHE A 16 -8.90 -1.52 4.44
N MET A 17 -7.63 -1.22 4.20
CA MET A 17 -6.81 -0.39 5.07
C MET A 17 -6.80 1.02 4.50
N ASP A 18 -7.35 1.97 5.25
CA ASP A 18 -7.29 3.39 4.90
C ASP A 18 -6.22 4.08 5.73
N ILE A 19 -5.38 4.85 5.04
CA ILE A 19 -4.29 5.63 5.65
C ILE A 19 -4.40 7.02 5.06
N PRO A 20 -5.03 7.97 5.78
CA PRO A 20 -5.08 9.35 5.34
C PRO A 20 -3.69 9.96 5.39
N LEU A 21 -3.32 10.73 4.36
CA LEU A 21 -2.09 11.51 4.39
C LEU A 21 -2.38 12.90 4.93
N THR A 22 -1.72 13.27 6.02
CA THR A 22 -1.64 14.64 6.52
C THR A 22 -0.91 15.54 5.52
N ALA A 23 -0.89 16.86 5.76
CA ALA A 23 -0.15 17.77 4.89
C ALA A 23 1.35 17.42 4.85
N ASP A 24 1.95 17.15 6.01
CA ASP A 24 3.37 16.81 6.12
C ASP A 24 3.68 15.49 5.43
N LEU A 25 2.83 14.48 5.59
CA LEU A 25 3.00 13.19 4.90
C LEU A 25 2.83 13.30 3.38
N LYS A 26 2.03 14.25 2.88
CA LYS A 26 1.96 14.53 1.44
C LYS A 26 3.26 15.13 0.94
N THR A 27 3.82 16.09 1.67
CA THR A 27 5.13 16.66 1.33
C THR A 27 6.20 15.57 1.32
N ALA A 28 6.26 14.77 2.38
CA ALA A 28 7.19 13.64 2.47
C ALA A 28 6.98 12.63 1.32
N CYS A 29 5.73 12.34 0.93
CA CYS A 29 5.44 11.45 -0.19
C CYS A 29 5.92 12.02 -1.54
N MET A 30 5.85 13.34 -1.73
CA MET A 30 6.30 13.99 -2.96
C MET A 30 7.82 14.13 -3.02
N GLU A 31 8.48 14.22 -1.86
CA GLU A 31 9.93 14.24 -1.72
C GLU A 31 10.55 12.84 -1.67
N TRP A 32 9.72 11.82 -1.39
CA TRP A 32 10.15 10.43 -1.39
C TRP A 32 10.47 10.01 -2.81
N ASP A 33 11.77 9.93 -3.07
CA ASP A 33 12.34 9.34 -4.27
C ASP A 33 12.39 7.82 -4.06
N ALA A 34 11.54 7.10 -4.77
CA ALA A 34 11.58 5.65 -4.81
C ALA A 34 12.73 5.19 -5.72
N ASP A 35 13.96 5.67 -5.48
CA ASP A 35 15.15 5.42 -6.29
C ASP A 35 15.00 5.73 -7.81
N GLY A 36 14.09 6.65 -8.17
CA GLY A 36 13.75 6.93 -9.57
C GLY A 36 12.88 5.86 -10.25
N ASP A 37 12.30 4.93 -9.48
CA ASP A 37 11.42 3.88 -9.97
C ASP A 37 10.22 4.48 -10.70
N GLY A 38 10.09 4.16 -11.99
CA GLY A 38 8.89 4.44 -12.74
C GLY A 38 7.71 3.58 -12.24
N ILE A 39 6.48 3.96 -12.63
CA ILE A 39 5.26 3.20 -12.30
C ILE A 39 5.38 1.68 -12.58
N GLY A 40 6.09 1.29 -13.63
CA GLY A 40 6.28 -0.11 -14.00
C GLY A 40 7.08 -0.92 -12.98
N GLU A 41 8.11 -0.31 -12.39
CA GLU A 41 8.96 -0.96 -11.39
C GLU A 41 8.23 -1.08 -10.06
N LEU A 42 7.55 -0.02 -9.62
CA LEU A 42 6.69 -0.06 -8.44
C LEU A 42 5.61 -1.16 -8.54
N VAL A 43 4.93 -1.26 -9.69
CA VAL A 43 3.95 -2.33 -9.94
C VAL A 43 4.62 -3.70 -9.97
N GLY A 44 5.79 -3.82 -10.59
CA GLY A 44 6.58 -5.05 -10.62
C GLY A 44 6.93 -5.53 -9.22
N ASN A 45 7.37 -4.62 -8.34
CA ASN A 45 7.71 -4.89 -6.95
C ASN A 45 6.49 -5.37 -6.15
N PHE A 46 5.32 -4.75 -6.34
CA PHE A 46 4.07 -5.24 -5.75
C PHE A 46 3.70 -6.64 -6.26
N VAL A 47 3.76 -6.89 -7.56
CA VAL A 47 3.41 -8.21 -8.09
C VAL A 47 4.38 -9.28 -7.60
N ALA A 48 5.69 -8.97 -7.58
CA ALA A 48 6.73 -9.85 -7.05
C ALA A 48 6.56 -10.11 -5.54
N GLY A 49 6.05 -9.12 -4.79
CA GLY A 49 5.67 -9.25 -3.38
C GLY A 49 4.35 -9.97 -3.14
N GLY A 50 3.70 -10.53 -4.17
CA GLY A 50 2.49 -11.33 -4.03
C GLY A 50 1.19 -10.51 -3.91
N TYR A 51 1.23 -9.24 -4.31
CA TYR A 51 0.07 -8.37 -4.30
C TYR A 51 -0.66 -8.40 -5.65
N LYS A 52 -1.99 -8.42 -5.60
CA LYS A 52 -2.82 -8.09 -6.76
C LYS A 52 -3.01 -6.57 -6.82
N ILE A 53 -2.60 -5.98 -7.93
CA ILE A 53 -2.80 -4.54 -8.19
C ILE A 53 -4.05 -4.34 -9.05
N SER A 54 -4.79 -3.26 -8.79
CA SER A 54 -5.98 -2.87 -9.56
C SER A 54 -5.98 -1.36 -9.77
N PHE A 55 -6.31 -0.95 -10.99
CA PHE A 55 -6.45 0.46 -11.40
C PHE A 55 -7.91 0.72 -11.73
N THR A 56 -8.46 1.81 -11.22
CA THR A 56 -9.85 2.20 -11.47
C THR A 56 -9.89 3.68 -11.81
N TRP A 57 -10.43 4.01 -12.97
CA TRP A 57 -10.73 5.39 -13.33
C TRP A 57 -12.10 5.79 -12.80
N ASN A 58 -12.17 6.93 -12.12
CA ASN A 58 -13.41 7.53 -11.65
C ASN A 58 -13.74 8.77 -12.49
N GLU A 59 -14.72 8.62 -13.38
CA GLU A 59 -15.16 9.66 -14.29
C GLU A 59 -15.75 10.89 -13.57
N LYS A 60 -16.42 10.69 -12.43
CA LYS A 60 -17.09 11.80 -11.72
C LYS A 60 -16.08 12.79 -11.14
N THR A 61 -14.95 12.28 -10.67
CA THR A 61 -13.90 13.07 -10.02
C THR A 61 -12.66 13.24 -10.90
N GLN A 62 -12.67 12.69 -12.12
CA GLN A 62 -11.58 12.74 -13.09
C GLN A 62 -10.24 12.34 -12.46
N SER A 63 -10.20 11.13 -11.94
CA SER A 63 -9.13 10.66 -11.05
C SER A 63 -8.95 9.15 -11.09
N VAL A 64 -7.77 8.66 -10.74
CA VAL A 64 -7.43 7.24 -10.64
C VAL A 64 -7.39 6.79 -9.18
N ILE A 65 -7.97 5.62 -8.92
CA ILE A 65 -7.78 4.85 -7.69
C ILE A 65 -6.88 3.67 -8.02
N VAL A 66 -5.79 3.50 -7.28
CA VAL A 66 -4.92 2.32 -7.36
C VAL A 66 -5.01 1.57 -6.05
N SER A 67 -5.16 0.25 -6.12
CA SER A 67 -5.29 -0.62 -4.94
C SER A 67 -4.37 -1.82 -5.03
N ALA A 68 -3.73 -2.17 -3.92
CA ALA A 68 -2.94 -3.38 -3.74
C ALA A 68 -3.66 -4.30 -2.74
N THR A 69 -3.90 -5.55 -3.12
CA THR A 69 -4.52 -6.56 -2.24
C THR A 69 -3.52 -7.67 -1.96
N GLY A 70 -3.26 -7.95 -0.68
CA GLY A 70 -2.44 -9.09 -0.28
C GLY A 70 -3.20 -10.39 -0.54
N GLN A 71 -2.83 -11.11 -1.59
CA GLN A 71 -3.47 -12.38 -1.97
C GLN A 71 -2.61 -13.61 -1.66
N GLU A 72 -1.36 -13.42 -1.24
CA GLU A 72 -0.55 -14.54 -0.79
C GLU A 72 -1.17 -15.22 0.42
N GLY A 73 -1.10 -16.57 0.41
CA GLY A 73 -1.66 -17.39 1.47
C GLY A 73 -0.93 -17.33 2.81
N ALA A 74 0.05 -16.45 2.96
CA ALA A 74 0.79 -16.20 4.18
C ALA A 74 1.43 -14.82 4.12
N GLY A 75 1.17 -13.96 5.11
CA GLY A 75 1.70 -12.60 5.19
C GLY A 75 0.82 -11.69 6.05
N ASP A 76 1.39 -10.64 6.62
CA ASP A 76 0.64 -9.72 7.49
C ASP A 76 -0.41 -8.89 6.73
N ASN A 77 -0.21 -8.75 5.43
CA ASN A 77 -1.08 -8.13 4.43
C ASN A 77 -2.21 -9.06 3.92
N ALA A 78 -2.19 -10.36 4.23
CA ALA A 78 -3.11 -11.32 3.62
C ALA A 78 -4.59 -11.00 3.90
N GLY A 79 -5.36 -10.86 2.83
CA GLY A 79 -6.79 -10.52 2.87
C GLY A 79 -7.10 -9.03 3.05
N TYR A 80 -6.09 -8.17 3.23
CA TYR A 80 -6.28 -6.71 3.27
C TYR A 80 -6.03 -6.07 1.91
N THR A 81 -6.65 -4.91 1.70
CA THR A 81 -6.45 -4.06 0.52
C THR A 81 -6.04 -2.65 0.93
N LEU A 82 -4.88 -2.18 0.47
CA LEU A 82 -4.44 -0.79 0.60
C LEU A 82 -4.76 -0.03 -0.68
N SER A 83 -5.18 1.24 -0.58
CA SER A 83 -5.50 2.05 -1.75
C SER A 83 -5.00 3.49 -1.67
N ALA A 84 -4.86 4.09 -2.84
CA ALA A 84 -4.49 5.48 -3.04
C ALA A 84 -5.30 6.09 -4.18
N HIS A 85 -5.46 7.42 -4.13
CA HIS A 85 -6.28 8.18 -5.06
C HIS A 85 -5.52 9.42 -5.51
N ALA A 86 -5.45 9.66 -6.82
CA ALA A 86 -4.81 10.83 -7.40
C ALA A 86 -5.38 11.18 -8.78
N LYS A 87 -4.91 12.27 -9.39
CA LYS A 87 -5.36 12.69 -10.73
C LYS A 87 -4.92 11.76 -11.85
N ASN A 88 -3.85 10.98 -11.66
CA ASN A 88 -3.35 10.03 -12.64
C ASN A 88 -2.81 8.77 -11.95
N ALA A 89 -2.56 7.73 -12.75
CA ALA A 89 -2.14 6.42 -12.27
C ALA A 89 -0.73 6.42 -11.67
N GLU A 90 0.17 7.25 -12.18
CA GLU A 90 1.55 7.35 -11.72
C GLU A 90 1.62 7.89 -10.29
N ILE A 91 1.02 9.06 -10.04
CA ILE A 91 0.94 9.65 -8.70
C ILE A 91 0.19 8.73 -7.75
N ALA A 92 -0.93 8.12 -8.19
CA ALA A 92 -1.67 7.21 -7.32
C ALA A 92 -0.86 5.96 -6.96
N THR A 93 -0.06 5.43 -7.89
CA THR A 93 0.83 4.29 -7.63
C THR A 93 1.98 4.69 -6.70
N HIS A 94 2.56 5.87 -6.90
CA HIS A 94 3.60 6.41 -6.03
C HIS A 94 3.10 6.56 -4.59
N VAL A 95 1.92 7.16 -4.42
CA VAL A 95 1.27 7.29 -3.10
C VAL A 95 0.98 5.93 -2.48
N LEU A 96 0.54 4.95 -3.28
CA LEU A 96 0.30 3.59 -2.79
C LEU A 96 1.60 2.93 -2.33
N ALA A 97 2.69 3.08 -3.09
CA ALA A 97 4.01 2.58 -2.75
C ALA A 97 4.55 3.24 -1.48
N PHE A 98 4.44 4.56 -1.35
CA PHE A 98 4.83 5.31 -0.15
C PHE A 98 4.08 4.79 1.08
N LYS A 99 2.75 4.65 1.00
CA LYS A 99 1.96 4.08 2.10
C LYS A 99 2.42 2.68 2.46
N HIS A 100 2.69 1.84 1.47
CA HIS A 100 3.11 0.45 1.69
C HIS A 100 4.51 0.34 2.31
N ILE A 101 5.49 1.02 1.72
CA ILE A 101 6.92 0.88 2.03
C ILE A 101 7.30 1.74 3.24
N VAL A 102 6.86 3.01 3.25
CA VAL A 102 7.29 3.99 4.27
C VAL A 102 6.36 3.97 5.47
N LEU A 103 5.04 3.99 5.26
CA LEU A 103 4.10 4.13 6.40
C LEU A 103 3.74 2.79 7.04
N CYS A 104 3.60 1.73 6.24
CA CYS A 104 3.26 0.41 6.74
C CYS A 104 4.47 -0.50 6.94
N GLU A 105 5.62 -0.20 6.32
CA GLU A 105 6.79 -1.09 6.31
C GLU A 105 6.42 -2.53 5.91
N GLY A 106 5.46 -2.69 4.98
CA GLY A 106 4.94 -3.98 4.54
C GLY A 106 3.90 -4.65 5.46
N ASN A 107 3.59 -4.09 6.63
CA ASN A 107 2.63 -4.63 7.58
C ASN A 107 1.30 -3.84 7.58
N TRP A 108 0.24 -4.46 7.05
CA TRP A 108 -1.09 -3.85 6.98
C TRP A 108 -2.00 -4.22 8.15
N ASN A 109 -1.53 -5.07 9.06
CA ASN A 109 -2.29 -5.52 10.22
C ASN A 109 -2.20 -4.52 11.39
N LEU A 110 -2.42 -3.24 11.13
CA LEU A 110 -2.42 -2.18 12.15
C LEU A 110 -3.73 -2.13 12.97
N ASN A 111 -4.46 -3.25 13.11
CA ASN A 111 -5.76 -3.33 13.79
C ASN A 111 -6.79 -2.28 13.30
N GLY A 112 -6.74 -1.87 12.03
CA GLY A 112 -7.63 -0.86 11.45
C GLY A 112 -7.48 0.55 12.06
N LYS A 113 -6.43 0.80 12.85
CA LYS A 113 -6.06 2.11 13.33
C LYS A 113 -4.61 2.34 12.91
N TYR A 114 -4.41 3.16 11.88
CA TYR A 114 -3.16 3.90 11.81
C TYR A 114 -3.09 4.70 13.12
N GLN A 115 -2.35 4.17 14.09
CA GLN A 115 -1.98 4.95 15.26
C GLN A 115 -0.92 5.90 14.71
N ASP A 116 -1.19 7.21 14.77
CA ASP A 116 -0.12 8.20 14.68
C ASP A 116 1.01 7.67 15.56
N ARG A 117 2.11 7.23 14.95
CA ARG A 117 3.30 6.89 15.73
C ARG A 117 3.72 8.23 16.36
N GLU A 118 3.38 8.42 17.62
CA GLU A 118 4.14 9.27 18.53
C GLU A 118 5.56 8.68 18.58
N ASP A 119 6.38 9.00 17.58
CA ASP A 119 7.84 8.82 17.58
C ASP A 119 8.40 9.41 16.29
N PHE A 120 8.48 10.74 16.24
CA PHE A 120 9.55 11.49 15.58
C PHE A 120 9.73 12.79 16.37
N GLY A 121 10.55 12.70 17.42
CA GLY A 121 11.22 13.87 17.99
C GLY A 121 12.29 14.42 17.06
#